data_AF-A0A1F9ZVQ1-F1
#
_entry.id   AF-A0A1F9ZVQ1-F1
#
_cell.length_a   1.000
_cell.length_b   1.000
_cell.length_c   1.000
_cell.angle_alpha   90.00
_cell.angle_beta   90.00
_cell.angle_gamma   90.00
#
_symmetry.space_group_name_H-M   'P 1'
#
loop_
_entity.id
_entity.type
_entity.pdbx_description
1 polymer ?
#
loop_
_entity_poly.entity_id
_entity_poly.type
_entity_poly.pdbx_seq_one_letter_code
_entity_poly.pdbx_strand_id
1 'polypeptide(L)'
;MKGAGMGVSLDPGLLRDLIEAKAAVARHGIVLIRSIENDLAPAIVSEARDSMAASPRKLSQMTEGELDKYLQRLRKTAMKASDELADLYKRLLSRLGTDNIIELQKDLEGIGQLYSWERISRSVEEVNPILTERGFGRIDLGDPTILSEEFAIELQQKWPVAFGRFSKLAKEASDELQREDEAAESPSKTKTKKASKRG
;
A
#
# COMPACT_ATOMS: atom_id res chain seq x y z
N MET A 1 4.93 24.36 20.77
CA MET A 1 4.80 22.90 20.60
C MET A 1 6.20 22.33 20.54
N LYS A 2 6.64 21.65 21.60
CA LYS A 2 7.97 21.03 21.65
C LYS A 2 7.91 19.75 20.83
N GLY A 3 8.75 19.66 19.81
CA GLY A 3 9.04 18.38 19.15
C GLY A 3 9.64 17.45 20.19
N ALA A 4 9.01 16.28 20.37
CA ALA A 4 9.66 15.12 20.96
C ALA A 4 10.68 14.61 19.94
N GLY A 5 11.78 15.36 19.81
CA GLY A 5 12.95 14.90 19.08
C GLY A 5 13.57 13.76 19.88
N MET A 6 13.86 12.65 19.17
CA MET A 6 14.76 11.54 19.51
C MET A 6 15.58 11.71 20.81
N GLY A 7 14.92 11.68 21.96
CA GLY A 7 15.52 11.83 23.29
C GLY A 7 15.29 10.60 24.17
N VAL A 8 14.68 9.58 23.59
CA VAL A 8 14.46 8.26 24.14
C VAL A 8 15.12 7.31 23.13
N SER A 9 16.28 6.78 23.50
CA SER A 9 17.19 6.07 22.61
C SER A 9 16.75 4.62 22.50
N LEU A 10 15.91 4.29 21.50
CA LEU A 10 15.67 2.91 21.10
C LEU A 10 16.97 2.11 21.11
N ASP A 11 16.90 0.84 21.51
CA ASP A 11 18.04 -0.08 21.41
C ASP A 11 18.70 0.04 20.00
N PRO A 12 20.03 0.26 19.92
CA PRO A 12 20.71 0.44 18.64
C PRO A 12 20.59 -0.76 17.69
N GLY A 13 20.45 -1.97 18.23
CA GLY A 13 20.19 -3.17 17.44
C GLY A 13 18.80 -3.15 16.81
N LEU A 14 17.78 -2.85 17.61
CA LEU A 14 16.40 -2.69 17.14
C LEU A 14 16.26 -1.59 16.09
N LEU A 15 16.92 -0.44 16.29
CA LEU A 15 16.94 0.67 15.33
C LEU A 15 17.56 0.24 13.98
N ARG A 16 18.68 -0.48 14.00
CA ARG A 16 19.31 -1.00 12.77
C ARG A 16 18.37 -1.96 12.04
N ASP A 17 17.81 -2.92 12.76
CA ASP A 17 16.94 -3.95 12.19
C ASP A 17 15.65 -3.34 11.60
N LEU A 18 15.12 -2.29 12.23
CA LEU A 18 14.02 -1.47 11.71
C LEU A 18 14.37 -0.78 10.39
N ILE A 19 15.55 -0.15 10.30
CA ILE A 19 16.00 0.53 9.08
C ILE A 19 16.13 -0.48 7.93
N GLU A 20 16.70 -1.65 8.19
CA GLU A 20 16.85 -2.71 7.19
C GLU A 20 15.50 -3.24 6.72
N ALA A 21 14.58 -3.50 7.66
CA ALA A 21 13.23 -3.98 7.35
C ALA A 21 12.42 -2.93 6.56
N LYS A 22 12.51 -1.65 6.95
CA LYS A 22 11.91 -0.53 6.20
C LYS A 22 12.44 -0.45 4.78
N ALA A 23 13.75 -0.58 4.60
CA ALA A 23 14.36 -0.58 3.28
C ALA A 23 13.88 -1.77 2.42
N ALA A 24 13.65 -2.94 3.02
CA ALA A 24 13.07 -4.09 2.32
C ALA A 24 11.64 -3.81 1.85
N VAL A 25 10.78 -3.28 2.73
CA VAL A 25 9.40 -2.90 2.36
C VAL A 25 9.41 -1.89 1.22
N ALA A 26 10.26 -0.86 1.29
CA ALA A 26 10.37 0.13 0.22
C ALA A 26 10.77 -0.50 -1.13
N ARG A 27 11.77 -1.41 -1.14
CA ARG A 27 12.20 -2.10 -2.36
C ARG A 27 11.05 -2.90 -2.99
N HIS A 28 10.36 -3.72 -2.21
CA HIS A 28 9.26 -4.56 -2.73
C HIS A 28 8.06 -3.71 -3.16
N GLY A 29 7.69 -2.70 -2.36
CA GLY A 29 6.60 -1.79 -2.71
C GLY A 29 6.87 -1.01 -4.01
N ILE A 30 8.11 -0.58 -4.26
CA ILE A 30 8.49 0.09 -5.51
C ILE A 30 8.32 -0.85 -6.71
N VAL A 31 8.66 -2.13 -6.58
CA VAL A 31 8.47 -3.09 -7.67
C VAL A 31 6.98 -3.24 -7.99
N LEU A 32 6.12 -3.40 -6.98
CA LEU A 32 4.67 -3.48 -7.16
C LEU A 32 4.09 -2.22 -7.83
N ILE A 33 4.49 -1.04 -7.38
CA ILE A 33 4.05 0.24 -7.97
C ILE A 33 4.44 0.30 -9.44
N ARG A 34 5.67 -0.08 -9.80
CA ARG A 34 6.12 -0.06 -11.19
C ARG A 34 5.35 -1.05 -12.06
N SER A 35 5.05 -2.24 -11.56
CA SER A 35 4.21 -3.20 -12.31
C SER A 35 2.79 -2.68 -12.50
N ILE A 36 2.22 -1.99 -11.51
CA ILE A 36 0.92 -1.34 -11.66
C ILE A 36 0.99 -0.27 -12.76
N GLU A 37 1.94 0.66 -12.66
CA GLU A 37 2.12 1.75 -13.63
C GLU A 37 2.29 1.25 -15.08
N ASN A 38 3.02 0.15 -15.26
CA ASN A 38 3.37 -0.32 -16.61
C ASN A 38 2.42 -1.39 -17.16
N ASP A 39 1.90 -2.28 -16.32
CA ASP A 39 1.28 -3.54 -16.78
C ASP A 39 -0.22 -3.62 -16.50
N LEU A 40 -0.72 -2.91 -15.47
CA LEU A 40 -2.15 -3.00 -15.11
C LEU A 40 -3.06 -2.44 -16.21
N ALA A 41 -2.75 -1.25 -16.75
CA ALA A 41 -3.57 -0.66 -17.80
C ALA A 41 -3.57 -1.49 -19.10
N PRO A 42 -2.43 -2.01 -19.59
CA PRO A 42 -2.41 -2.99 -20.68
C PRO A 42 -3.26 -4.23 -20.41
N ALA A 43 -3.17 -4.83 -19.21
CA ALA A 43 -3.95 -6.01 -18.85
C ALA A 43 -5.46 -5.73 -18.92
N ILE A 44 -5.91 -4.62 -18.32
CA ILE A 44 -7.32 -4.19 -18.37
C ILE A 44 -7.80 -3.98 -19.82
N VAL A 45 -6.97 -3.35 -20.67
CA VAL A 45 -7.30 -3.13 -22.08
C VAL A 45 -7.35 -4.45 -22.85
N SER A 46 -6.50 -5.43 -22.51
CA SER A 46 -6.53 -6.75 -23.11
C SER A 46 -7.86 -7.45 -22.82
N GLU A 47 -8.26 -7.52 -21.54
CA GLU A 47 -9.54 -8.11 -21.14
C GLU A 47 -10.73 -7.39 -21.79
N ALA A 48 -10.67 -6.05 -21.87
CA ALA A 48 -11.70 -5.28 -22.55
C ALA A 48 -11.82 -5.65 -24.04
N ARG A 49 -10.70 -5.89 -24.72
CA ARG A 49 -10.68 -6.35 -26.12
C ARG A 49 -11.25 -7.75 -26.26
N ASP A 50 -10.93 -8.65 -25.34
CA ASP A 50 -11.45 -10.02 -25.37
C ASP A 50 -12.97 -10.03 -25.15
N SER A 51 -13.47 -9.22 -24.21
CA SER A 51 -14.92 -8.99 -24.03
C SER A 51 -15.59 -8.44 -25.30
N MET A 52 -14.94 -7.49 -25.97
CA MET A 52 -15.44 -6.94 -27.24
C MET A 52 -15.45 -8.01 -28.35
N ALA A 53 -14.39 -8.79 -28.48
CA ALA A 53 -14.25 -9.86 -29.47
C ALA A 53 -15.30 -10.97 -29.29
N ALA A 54 -15.72 -11.23 -28.05
CA ALA A 54 -16.81 -12.15 -27.74
C ALA A 54 -18.19 -11.67 -28.27
N SER A 55 -18.31 -10.41 -28.69
CA SER A 55 -19.54 -9.83 -29.27
C SER A 55 -19.34 -9.27 -30.69
N PRO A 56 -19.04 -10.10 -31.72
CA PRO A 56 -18.73 -9.62 -33.07
C PRO A 56 -19.84 -8.78 -33.71
N ARG A 57 -21.10 -9.08 -33.40
CA ARG A 57 -22.26 -8.32 -33.88
C ARG A 57 -22.29 -6.88 -33.36
N LYS A 58 -21.81 -6.64 -32.14
CA LYS A 58 -21.72 -5.29 -31.56
C LYS A 58 -20.55 -4.54 -32.16
N LEU A 59 -19.41 -5.22 -32.36
CA LEU A 59 -18.26 -4.66 -33.06
C LEU A 59 -18.59 -4.24 -34.50
N SER A 60 -19.29 -5.06 -35.27
CA SER A 60 -19.64 -4.75 -36.66
C SER A 60 -20.59 -3.56 -36.83
N GLN A 61 -21.24 -3.12 -35.74
CA GLN A 61 -22.11 -1.95 -35.74
C GLN A 61 -21.35 -0.63 -35.55
N MET A 62 -20.04 -0.70 -35.29
CA MET A 62 -19.19 0.47 -35.10
C MET A 62 -18.38 0.74 -36.37
N THR A 63 -18.34 2.00 -36.80
CA THR A 63 -17.38 2.43 -37.81
C THR A 63 -15.96 2.42 -37.25
N GLU A 64 -14.97 2.39 -38.13
CA GLU A 64 -13.55 2.41 -37.74
C GLU A 64 -13.23 3.61 -36.83
N GLY A 65 -13.71 4.81 -37.17
CA GLY A 65 -13.49 6.01 -36.36
C GLY A 65 -14.24 6.00 -35.01
N GLU A 66 -15.37 5.31 -34.90
CA GLU A 66 -16.06 5.12 -33.62
C GLU A 66 -15.34 4.10 -32.74
N LEU A 67 -14.86 3.01 -33.34
CA LEU A 67 -14.08 2.00 -32.65
C LEU A 67 -12.79 2.59 -32.09
N ASP A 68 -12.08 3.41 -32.87
CA ASP A 68 -10.83 4.01 -32.43
C ASP A 68 -11.03 4.98 -31.26
N LYS A 69 -12.07 5.86 -31.34
CA LYS A 69 -12.47 6.73 -30.22
C LYS A 69 -12.85 5.94 -28.97
N TYR A 70 -13.54 4.82 -29.16
CA TYR A 70 -13.99 3.97 -28.06
C TYR A 70 -12.81 3.27 -27.36
N LEU A 71 -11.90 2.68 -28.14
CA LEU A 71 -10.66 2.08 -27.62
C LEU A 71 -9.78 3.13 -26.94
N GLN A 72 -9.72 4.35 -27.47
CA GLN A 72 -9.00 5.45 -26.84
C GLN A 72 -9.62 5.83 -25.49
N ARG A 73 -10.96 5.85 -25.37
CA ARG A 73 -11.65 6.08 -24.10
C ARG A 73 -11.34 4.98 -23.08
N LEU A 74 -11.43 3.71 -23.48
CA LEU A 74 -11.06 2.56 -22.63
C LEU A 74 -9.63 2.68 -22.12
N ARG A 75 -8.67 2.96 -23.02
CA ARG A 75 -7.26 3.11 -22.66
C ARG A 75 -7.04 4.24 -21.68
N LYS A 76 -7.65 5.41 -21.90
CA LYS A 76 -7.54 6.56 -20.99
C LYS A 76 -8.08 6.24 -19.60
N THR A 77 -9.22 5.56 -19.51
CA THR A 77 -9.80 5.18 -18.22
C THR A 77 -8.94 4.13 -17.51
N ALA A 78 -8.45 3.12 -18.22
CA ALA A 78 -7.55 2.11 -17.65
C ALA A 78 -6.23 2.73 -17.14
N MET A 79 -5.63 3.64 -17.90
CA MET A 79 -4.43 4.38 -17.47
C MET A 79 -4.71 5.19 -16.22
N LYS A 80 -5.81 5.95 -16.19
CA LYS A 80 -6.20 6.74 -15.02
C LYS A 80 -6.37 5.86 -13.77
N ALA A 81 -7.07 4.73 -13.90
CA ALA A 81 -7.28 3.80 -12.78
C ALA A 81 -5.96 3.22 -12.26
N SER A 82 -5.01 2.95 -13.15
CA SER A 82 -3.66 2.51 -12.76
C SER A 82 -2.87 3.62 -12.06
N ASP A 83 -2.84 4.83 -12.63
CA ASP A 83 -2.11 5.98 -12.08
C ASP A 83 -2.63 6.34 -10.68
N GLU A 84 -3.95 6.35 -10.48
CA GLU A 84 -4.57 6.65 -9.18
C GLU A 84 -4.21 5.58 -8.12
N LEU A 85 -4.17 4.30 -8.52
CA LEU A 85 -3.77 3.21 -7.62
C LEU A 85 -2.28 3.29 -7.28
N ALA A 86 -1.42 3.55 -8.27
CA ALA A 86 0.01 3.73 -8.09
C ALA A 86 0.29 4.93 -7.15
N ASP A 87 -0.41 6.04 -7.34
CA ASP A 87 -0.25 7.23 -6.50
C ASP A 87 -0.71 7.02 -5.06
N LEU A 88 -1.82 6.28 -4.85
CA LEU A 88 -2.21 5.83 -3.53
C LEU A 88 -1.07 5.04 -2.87
N TYR A 89 -0.51 4.06 -3.59
CA TYR A 89 0.56 3.20 -3.09
C TYR A 89 1.86 3.96 -2.79
N LYS A 90 2.23 4.94 -3.62
CA LYS A 90 3.36 5.86 -3.34
C LYS A 90 3.15 6.66 -2.06
N ARG A 91 1.94 7.20 -1.85
CA ARG A 91 1.60 7.93 -0.61
C ARG A 91 1.66 7.02 0.62
N LEU A 92 1.27 5.76 0.50
CA LEU A 92 1.39 4.82 1.61
C LEU A 92 2.85 4.48 1.93
N LEU A 93 3.69 4.25 0.92
CA LEU A 93 5.12 4.03 1.13
C LEU A 93 5.82 5.25 1.73
N SER A 94 5.41 6.47 1.37
CA SER A 94 5.98 7.67 1.97
C SER A 94 5.63 7.80 3.45
N ARG A 95 4.48 7.28 3.91
CA ARG A 95 4.14 7.22 5.35
C ARG A 95 5.07 6.30 6.14
N LEU A 96 5.65 5.27 5.54
CA LEU A 96 6.73 4.48 6.17
C LEU A 96 7.94 5.35 6.50
N GLY A 97 8.06 6.52 5.85
CA GLY A 97 9.04 7.56 6.09
C GLY A 97 8.88 8.35 7.39
N THR A 98 7.78 8.19 8.14
CA THR A 98 7.54 8.98 9.37
C THR A 98 8.61 8.74 10.44
N ASP A 99 8.98 9.83 11.12
CA ASP A 99 9.96 9.82 12.21
C ASP A 99 9.33 9.35 13.54
N ASN A 100 7.99 9.33 13.65
CA ASN A 100 7.28 8.87 14.85
C ASN A 100 6.81 7.42 14.71
N ILE A 101 7.52 6.50 15.36
CA ILE A 101 7.25 5.05 15.30
C ILE A 101 5.90 4.66 15.92
N ILE A 102 5.44 5.36 16.96
CA ILE A 102 4.14 5.07 17.60
C ILE A 102 2.99 5.40 16.65
N GLU A 103 3.07 6.53 15.94
CA GLU A 103 2.08 6.88 14.92
C GLU A 103 2.14 5.94 13.72
N LEU A 104 3.36 5.60 13.26
CA LEU A 104 3.54 4.65 12.18
C LEU A 104 2.83 3.33 12.46
N GLN A 105 3.06 2.77 13.65
CA GLN A 105 2.52 1.47 14.06
C GLN A 105 1.00 1.41 13.92
N LYS A 106 0.29 2.50 14.25
CA LYS A 106 -1.18 2.61 14.12
C LYS A 106 -1.63 2.57 12.66
N ASP A 107 -0.83 3.10 11.74
CA ASP A 107 -1.14 3.14 10.32
C ASP A 107 -0.79 1.83 9.58
N LEU A 108 0.14 1.02 10.10
CA LEU A 108 0.67 -0.15 9.39
C LEU A 108 -0.41 -1.20 9.08
N GLU A 109 -1.38 -1.40 9.97
CA GLU A 109 -2.46 -2.35 9.70
C GLU A 109 -3.27 -1.94 8.46
N GLY A 110 -3.61 -0.65 8.35
CA GLY A 110 -4.30 -0.11 7.18
C GLY A 110 -3.46 -0.17 5.91
N ILE A 111 -2.14 0.06 6.00
CA ILE A 111 -1.22 -0.04 4.86
C ILE A 111 -1.17 -1.49 4.33
N GLY A 112 -1.10 -2.48 5.21
CA GLY A 112 -1.04 -3.89 4.84
C GLY A 112 -2.27 -4.36 4.06
N GLN A 113 -3.47 -3.89 4.45
CA GLN A 113 -4.73 -4.25 3.80
C GLN A 113 -4.85 -3.69 2.37
N LEU A 114 -4.19 -2.56 2.09
CA LEU A 114 -4.30 -1.87 0.79
C LEU A 114 -3.51 -2.56 -0.32
N TYR A 115 -2.42 -3.27 0.01
CA TYR A 115 -1.60 -4.04 -0.94
C TYR A 115 -2.13 -5.47 -1.08
N SER A 116 -3.29 -5.62 -1.73
CA SER A 116 -3.93 -6.91 -1.99
C SER A 116 -4.40 -7.02 -3.43
N TRP A 117 -4.38 -8.24 -3.96
CA TRP A 117 -4.89 -8.50 -5.32
C TRP A 117 -6.35 -8.10 -5.47
N GLU A 118 -7.18 -8.34 -4.45
CA GLU A 118 -8.59 -7.93 -4.44
C GLU A 118 -8.77 -6.43 -4.68
N ARG A 119 -7.87 -5.59 -4.16
CA ARG A 119 -7.93 -4.14 -4.40
C ARG A 119 -7.48 -3.78 -5.80
N ILE A 120 -6.42 -4.41 -6.30
CA ILE A 120 -5.86 -4.17 -7.63
C ILE A 120 -6.84 -4.63 -8.73
N SER A 121 -7.46 -5.81 -8.55
CA SER A 121 -8.38 -6.37 -9.55
C SER A 121 -9.62 -5.50 -9.73
N ARG A 122 -10.07 -4.78 -8.69
CA ARG A 122 -11.19 -3.83 -8.75
C ARG A 122 -10.93 -2.61 -9.63
N SER A 123 -9.71 -2.36 -10.10
CA SER A 123 -9.45 -1.27 -11.07
C SER A 123 -10.25 -1.42 -12.37
N VAL A 124 -10.76 -2.61 -12.69
CA VAL A 124 -11.69 -2.83 -13.82
C VAL A 124 -13.06 -2.21 -13.62
N GLU A 125 -13.48 -1.91 -12.39
CA GLU A 125 -14.80 -1.33 -12.08
C GLU A 125 -14.99 0.03 -12.75
N GLU A 126 -13.91 0.77 -12.99
CA GLU A 126 -13.93 2.05 -13.72
C GLU A 126 -14.15 1.86 -15.24
N VAL A 127 -13.74 0.70 -15.78
CA VAL A 127 -13.80 0.41 -17.22
C VAL A 127 -15.09 -0.31 -17.60
N ASN A 128 -15.62 -1.14 -16.70
CA ASN A 128 -16.86 -1.92 -16.90
C ASN A 128 -18.09 -1.09 -17.35
N PRO A 129 -18.34 0.13 -16.83
CA PRO A 129 -19.40 1.00 -17.33
C PRO A 129 -19.27 1.32 -18.82
N ILE A 130 -18.05 1.58 -19.30
CA ILE A 130 -17.79 1.92 -20.71
C ILE A 130 -18.15 0.73 -21.61
N LEU A 131 -17.80 -0.50 -21.20
CA LEU A 131 -18.13 -1.74 -21.91
C LEU A 131 -19.64 -1.96 -21.98
N THR A 132 -20.29 -1.90 -20.82
CA THR A 132 -21.72 -2.17 -20.70
C THR A 132 -22.59 -1.12 -21.39
N GLU A 133 -22.16 0.14 -21.48
CA GLU A 133 -22.82 1.21 -22.28
C GLU A 133 -23.03 0.80 -23.75
N ARG A 134 -22.12 0.00 -24.33
CA ARG A 134 -22.21 -0.51 -25.71
C ARG A 134 -22.76 -1.94 -25.80
N GLY A 135 -23.14 -2.52 -24.67
CA GLY A 135 -23.65 -3.88 -24.56
C GLY A 135 -22.56 -4.95 -24.69
N PHE A 136 -21.29 -4.62 -24.42
CA PHE A 136 -20.23 -5.61 -24.25
C PHE A 136 -20.29 -6.22 -22.85
N GLY A 137 -19.65 -7.38 -22.68
CA GLY A 137 -19.55 -8.07 -21.41
C GLY A 137 -18.71 -7.27 -20.40
N ARG A 138 -18.98 -7.49 -19.11
CA ARG A 138 -18.10 -7.03 -18.05
C ARG A 138 -16.81 -7.86 -18.08
N ILE A 139 -15.73 -7.25 -17.60
CA ILE A 139 -14.42 -7.87 -17.43
C ILE A 139 -14.10 -7.96 -15.95
N ASP A 140 -13.35 -9.00 -15.62
CA ASP A 140 -12.72 -9.21 -14.32
C ASP A 140 -11.26 -9.58 -14.58
N LEU A 141 -10.34 -9.02 -13.80
CA LEU A 141 -8.96 -9.50 -13.82
C LEU A 141 -8.90 -10.82 -13.06
N GLY A 142 -8.28 -11.83 -13.66
CA GLY A 142 -8.09 -13.16 -13.07
C GLY A 142 -7.21 -13.13 -11.82
N ASP A 143 -6.03 -13.75 -11.90
CA ASP A 143 -5.06 -13.73 -10.81
C ASP A 143 -3.88 -12.78 -11.14
N PRO A 144 -2.99 -12.46 -10.18
CA PRO A 144 -1.89 -11.50 -10.40
C PRO A 144 -0.95 -11.85 -11.57
N THR A 145 -0.90 -13.11 -12.02
CA THR A 145 -0.07 -13.51 -13.16
C THR A 145 -0.51 -12.86 -14.47
N ILE A 146 -1.73 -12.31 -14.52
CA ILE A 146 -2.21 -11.52 -15.66
C ILE A 146 -1.38 -10.25 -15.90
N LEU A 147 -0.68 -9.76 -14.87
CA LEU A 147 0.32 -8.70 -15.01
C LEU A 147 1.69 -9.30 -15.33
N SER A 148 2.18 -10.21 -14.48
CA SER A 148 3.38 -11.03 -14.69
C SER A 148 3.56 -12.05 -13.57
N GLU A 149 4.38 -13.09 -13.81
CA GLU A 149 4.79 -14.03 -12.76
C GLU A 149 5.60 -13.32 -11.66
N GLU A 150 6.49 -12.40 -12.04
CA GLU A 150 7.28 -11.61 -11.09
C GLU A 150 6.40 -10.76 -10.19
N PHE A 151 5.36 -10.12 -10.75
CA PHE A 151 4.39 -9.36 -9.96
C PHE A 151 3.66 -10.25 -8.96
N ALA A 152 3.21 -11.43 -9.38
CA ALA A 152 2.54 -12.39 -8.50
C ALA A 152 3.45 -12.79 -7.33
N ILE A 153 4.72 -13.10 -7.60
CA ILE A 153 5.71 -13.44 -6.57
C ILE A 153 5.95 -12.27 -5.61
N GLU A 154 6.10 -11.05 -6.13
CA GLU A 154 6.27 -9.86 -5.30
C GLU A 154 5.06 -9.64 -4.39
N LEU A 155 3.85 -9.67 -4.94
CA LEU A 155 2.62 -9.34 -4.22
C LEU A 155 2.25 -10.40 -3.18
N GLN A 156 2.39 -11.68 -3.53
CA GLN A 156 1.90 -12.79 -2.71
C GLN A 156 2.95 -13.37 -1.77
N GLN A 157 4.24 -13.19 -2.06
CA GLN A 157 5.31 -13.84 -1.28
C GLN A 157 6.25 -12.82 -0.65
N LYS A 158 6.87 -11.94 -1.44
CA LYS A 158 7.94 -11.07 -0.93
C LYS A 158 7.42 -9.89 -0.11
N TRP A 159 6.39 -9.21 -0.61
CA TRP A 159 5.77 -8.08 0.08
C TRP A 159 5.21 -8.49 1.46
N PRO A 160 4.40 -9.55 1.60
CA PRO A 160 3.86 -9.95 2.90
C PRO A 160 4.95 -10.29 3.92
N VAL A 161 6.03 -10.95 3.50
CA VAL A 161 7.16 -11.29 4.36
C VAL A 161 7.90 -10.04 4.82
N ALA A 162 8.24 -9.14 3.90
CA ALA A 162 8.94 -7.91 4.23
C ALA A 162 8.09 -6.99 5.13
N PHE A 163 6.81 -6.81 4.78
CA PHE A 163 5.87 -6.00 5.53
C PHE A 163 5.59 -6.57 6.91
N GLY A 164 5.41 -7.89 7.03
CA GLY A 164 5.22 -8.57 8.30
C GLY A 164 6.43 -8.41 9.24
N ARG A 165 7.65 -8.56 8.73
CA ARG A 165 8.87 -8.31 9.51
C ARG A 165 8.94 -6.86 10.00
N PHE A 166 8.70 -5.90 9.10
CA PHE A 166 8.73 -4.48 9.46
C PHE A 166 7.66 -4.12 10.50
N SER A 167 6.43 -4.61 10.31
CA SER A 167 5.31 -4.37 11.23
C SER A 167 5.59 -4.92 12.63
N LYS A 168 6.18 -6.12 12.72
CA LYS A 168 6.58 -6.70 14.00
C LYS A 168 7.62 -5.84 14.72
N LEU A 169 8.68 -5.43 14.03
CA LEU A 169 9.75 -4.59 14.61
C LEU A 169 9.22 -3.20 14.99
N ALA A 170 8.35 -2.61 14.18
CA ALA A 170 7.74 -1.32 14.47
C ALA A 170 6.85 -1.38 15.72
N LYS A 171 6.17 -2.51 15.94
CA LYS A 171 5.44 -2.76 17.17
C LYS A 171 6.37 -2.90 18.37
N GLU A 172 7.43 -3.71 18.26
CA GLU A 172 8.41 -3.89 19.34
C GLU A 172 9.02 -2.54 19.77
N ALA A 173 9.40 -1.69 18.80
CA ALA A 173 9.91 -0.35 19.08
C ALA A 173 8.86 0.62 19.63
N SER A 174 7.62 0.57 19.14
CA SER A 174 6.52 1.35 19.71
C SER A 174 6.26 0.97 21.17
N ASP A 175 6.25 -0.33 21.49
CA ASP A 175 6.03 -0.85 22.85
C ASP A 175 7.21 -0.49 23.78
N GLU A 176 8.44 -0.38 23.28
CA GLU A 176 9.61 0.11 24.04
C GLU A 176 9.49 1.59 24.36
N LEU A 177 9.23 2.42 23.37
CA LEU A 177 9.07 3.87 23.55
C LEU A 177 7.94 4.21 24.53
N GLN A 178 6.80 3.51 24.45
CA GLN A 178 5.68 3.70 25.37
C GLN A 178 6.05 3.33 26.81
N ARG A 179 6.79 2.24 27.03
CA ARG A 179 7.23 1.82 28.38
C ARG A 179 8.21 2.82 28.99
N GLU A 180 9.09 3.40 28.18
CA GLU A 180 10.05 4.41 28.65
C GLU A 180 9.36 5.73 29.01
N ASP A 181 8.37 6.15 28.23
CA ASP A 181 7.53 7.32 28.55
C ASP A 181 6.75 7.10 29.87
N GLU A 182 6.14 5.94 30.07
CA GLU A 182 5.43 5.58 31.32
C GLU A 182 6.36 5.50 32.54
N ALA A 183 7.59 4.99 32.35
CA ALA A 183 8.60 4.94 33.41
C ALA A 183 9.11 6.34 33.78
N ALA A 184 9.21 7.26 32.82
CA ALA A 184 9.63 8.64 33.04
C ALA A 184 8.56 9.48 33.76
N GLU A 185 7.27 9.18 33.60
CA GLU A 185 6.16 9.90 34.26
C GLU A 185 5.87 9.45 35.70
N SER A 186 6.50 8.37 36.19
CA SER A 186 6.31 7.88 37.56
C SER A 186 7.10 8.76 38.57
N PRO A 187 6.46 9.57 39.44
CA PRO A 187 7.18 10.42 40.36
C PRO A 187 7.86 9.56 41.44
N SER A 188 9.18 9.70 41.57
CA SER A 188 9.92 9.18 42.71
C SER A 188 9.29 9.72 43.99
N LYS A 189 8.59 8.86 44.75
CA LYS A 189 8.13 9.20 46.11
C LYS A 189 9.35 9.28 47.01
N THR A 190 10.04 10.41 46.97
CA THR A 190 11.05 10.77 47.97
C THR A 190 10.32 10.94 49.29
N LYS A 191 10.32 9.89 50.12
CA LYS A 191 9.83 9.92 51.50
C LYS A 191 10.58 11.04 52.23
N THR A 192 9.91 12.16 52.45
CA THR A 192 10.33 13.23 53.36
C THR A 192 10.52 12.60 54.75
N LYS A 193 11.78 12.35 55.14
CA LYS A 193 12.11 11.95 56.51
C LYS A 193 11.75 13.12 57.42
N LYS A 194 10.63 12.97 58.12
CA LYS A 194 10.19 13.81 59.24
C LYS A 194 11.28 13.78 60.31
N ALA A 195 12.09 14.84 60.38
CA ALA A 195 13.02 15.04 61.49
C ALA A 195 12.22 15.44 62.74
N SER A 196 12.14 14.51 63.67
CA SER A 196 11.64 14.69 65.03
C SER A 196 12.82 14.55 65.99
N LYS A 197 13.22 15.63 66.67
CA LYS A 197 13.48 15.72 68.12
C LYS A 197 14.29 16.97 68.52
N ARG A 198 13.68 17.75 69.42
CA ARG A 198 14.20 18.35 70.68
C ARG A 198 15.70 18.66 70.80
N GLY A 199 15.96 19.90 71.24
CA GLY A 199 17.18 20.38 71.88
C GLY A 199 17.02 21.87 72.15
#